data_AF-A0A4U0YGX7-F1
#
_entry.id   AF-A0A4U0YGX7-F1
#
_cell.length_a   1.000
_cell.length_b   1.000
_cell.length_c   1.000
_cell.angle_alpha   90.00
_cell.angle_beta   90.00
_cell.angle_gamma   90.00
#
_symmetry.space_group_name_H-M   'P 1'
#
loop_
_entity.id
_entity.type
_entity.pdbx_description
1 polymer ?
#
loop_
_entity_poly.entity_id
_entity_poly.type
_entity_poly.pdbx_seq_one_letter_code
_entity_poly.pdbx_strand_id
1 'polypeptide(L)' 'AQHLPRWLHDYNWHRQHGSLDHKPPISVLGLPEDNLMRLHS' A
#
# COMPACT_ATOMS: atom_id res chain seq x y z
N ALA A 1 -10.09 -18.03 -0.22
CA ALA A 1 -9.12 -16.98 -0.60
C ALA A 1 -8.55 -16.34 0.67
N GLN A 2 -7.48 -16.91 1.24
CA GLN A 2 -6.94 -16.50 2.55
C GLN A 2 -5.52 -15.90 2.46
N HIS A 3 -4.97 -15.75 1.26
CA HIS A 3 -3.64 -15.19 1.01
C HIS A 3 -3.64 -13.73 0.53
N LEU A 4 -4.82 -13.14 0.33
CA LEU A 4 -4.95 -11.73 -0.07
C LEU A 4 -4.28 -10.72 0.88
N PRO A 5 -4.18 -10.93 2.22
CA PRO A 5 -3.61 -9.89 3.09
C PRO A 5 -2.14 -9.62 2.79
N ARG A 6 -1.34 -10.67 2.52
CA ARG A 6 0.10 -10.53 2.40
C ARG A 6 0.49 -9.97 1.03
N TRP A 7 -0.08 -10.51 -0.05
CA TRP A 7 0.20 -9.99 -1.39
C TRP A 7 -0.20 -8.52 -1.55
N LEU A 8 -1.36 -8.13 -1.01
CA LEU A 8 -1.82 -6.75 -1.09
C LEU A 8 -0.91 -5.82 -0.26
N HIS A 9 -0.46 -6.27 0.91
CA HIS A 9 0.49 -5.51 1.72
C HIS A 9 1.83 -5.35 0.99
N ASP A 10 2.41 -6.43 0.49
CA ASP A 10 3.69 -6.40 -0.21
C ASP A 10 3.60 -5.53 -1.48
N TYR A 11 2.47 -5.58 -2.19
CA TYR A 11 2.23 -4.74 -3.35
C TYR A 11 2.15 -3.25 -2.97
N ASN A 12 1.32 -2.90 -1.99
CA ASN A 12 1.08 -1.49 -1.64
C ASN A 12 2.25 -0.84 -0.91
N TRP A 13 3.01 -1.59 -0.12
CA TRP A 13 4.09 -1.04 0.74
C TRP A 13 5.51 -1.32 0.24
N HIS A 14 5.74 -2.38 -0.55
CA HIS A 14 7.11 -2.77 -0.93
C HIS A 14 7.37 -2.77 -2.43
N ARG A 15 6.34 -2.87 -3.27
CA ARG A 15 6.53 -2.97 -4.71
C ARG A 15 6.91 -1.63 -5.33
N GLN A 16 8.14 -1.55 -5.84
CA GLN A 16 8.61 -0.38 -6.56
C GLN A 16 7.92 -0.27 -7.94
N HIS A 17 7.45 0.92 -8.28
CA HIS A 17 6.88 1.22 -9.59
C HIS A 17 7.70 2.29 -10.31
N GLY A 18 8.16 1.99 -11.53
CA GLY A 18 8.95 2.93 -12.33
C GLY A 18 8.21 4.23 -12.66
N SER A 19 6.89 4.18 -12.83
CA SER A 19 6.05 5.36 -13.02
C SER A 19 5.89 6.22 -11.76
N LEU A 20 6.21 5.66 -10.59
CA LEU A 20 6.16 6.33 -9.29
C LEU A 20 7.57 6.61 -8.76
N ASP A 21 8.56 6.78 -9.65
CA ASP A 21 9.94 7.05 -9.25
C ASP A 21 10.49 5.96 -8.30
N HIS A 22 10.18 4.69 -8.62
CA HIS A 22 10.53 3.51 -7.82
C HIS A 22 9.94 3.49 -6.41
N LYS A 23 8.92 4.30 -6.14
CA LYS A 23 8.19 4.29 -4.86
C LYS A 23 7.02 3.31 -4.90
N PRO A 24 6.60 2.79 -3.73
CA PRO A 24 5.42 1.95 -3.63
C PRO A 24 4.13 2.74 -3.81
N PRO A 25 3.02 2.09 -4.21
CA PRO A 25 1.74 2.76 -4.47
C PRO A 25 1.23 3.62 -3.31
N ILE A 26 1.45 3.19 -2.05
CA ILE A 26 1.00 3.91 -0.85
C ILE A 26 1.63 5.31 -0.74
N SER A 27 2.81 5.55 -1.33
CA SER A 27 3.50 6.84 -1.27
C SER A 27 2.76 7.97 -1.98
N VAL A 28 1.78 7.67 -2.84
CA VAL A 28 0.95 8.67 -3.54
C VAL A 28 -0.12 9.27 -2.63
N LEU A 29 -0.52 8.58 -1.56
CA LEU A 29 -1.64 9.00 -0.72
C LEU A 29 -1.35 10.29 0.07
N GLY A 30 -0.08 10.64 0.29
CA GLY A 30 0.31 11.83 1.07
C GLY A 30 -0.16 11.78 2.53
N LEU A 31 -0.56 10.61 3.01
CA LEU A 31 -0.99 10.35 4.38
C LEU A 31 0.21 9.81 5.19
N PRO A 32 0.31 10.14 6.49
CA PRO A 32 1.30 9.50 7.35
C PRO A 32 1.07 7.98 7.42
N GLU A 33 2.15 7.20 7.49
CA GLU A 33 2.13 5.72 7.41
C GLU A 33 1.20 5.06 8.44
N ASP A 34 0.95 5.73 9.57
CA ASP A 34 0.05 5.29 10.64
C ASP A 34 -1.44 5.62 10.42
N ASN A 35 -1.84 6.02 9.22
CA ASN A 35 -3.25 6.21 8.93
C ASN A 35 -3.89 4.86 8.59
N LEU A 36 -4.15 4.06 9.63
CA LEU A 36 -4.99 2.87 9.54
C LEU A 36 -6.28 3.25 8.81
N MET A 37 -6.42 2.79 7.57
CA MET A 37 -7.64 2.92 6.78
C MET A 37 -8.75 2.22 7.56
N ARG A 38 -9.44 3.02 8.38
CA ARG A 38 -10.45 2.55 9.31
C ARG A 38 -11.55 1.93 8.47
N LEU A 39 -11.88 0.66 8.73
CA LEU A 39 -12.97 0.01 8.04
C LEU A 39 -14.26 0.78 8.35
N HIS A 40 -14.84 1.43 7.36
CA HIS A 40 -16.17 2.01 7.49
C HIS A 40 -17.17 0.85 7.49
N SER A 41 -17.90 0.69 8.59
CA SER A 41 -19.04 -0.22 8.73
C SER A 41 -20.30 0.40 8.15
#